data_AF-V8N3W1-F1
#
_entry.id   AF-V8N3W1-F1
#
_cell.length_a   1.000
_cell.length_b   1.000
_cell.length_c   1.000
_cell.angle_alpha   90.00
_cell.angle_beta   90.00
_cell.angle_gamma   90.00
#
_symmetry.space_group_name_H-M   'P 1'
#
loop_
_entity.id
_entity.type
_entity.pdbx_description
1 polymer ?
#
loop_
_entity_poly.entity_id
_entity_poly.type
_entity_poly.pdbx_seq_one_letter_code
_entity_poly.pdbx_strand_id
1 'polypeptide(L)'
;GLSLIEQLLQDPKLSQNKLAQEGLEEVKQLFKYLDLFGISDQISFDLSLARGLDYYTGVIYEAILLQEPNDHMEESVGVGSVAGGGRYDGLVGMFDPKGRKVPCVGVSIGIERVFSIMEQKM
;
A
#
# COMPACT_ATOMS: atom_id res chain seq x y z
N GLY A 1 -11.72 5.43 -4.04
CA GLY A 1 -10.36 6.01 -4.08
C GLY A 1 -10.35 7.44 -4.59
N LEU A 2 -10.61 7.64 -5.88
CA LEU A 2 -10.48 8.94 -6.56
C LEU A 2 -11.28 10.09 -5.93
N SER A 3 -12.55 9.86 -5.55
CA SER A 3 -13.38 10.90 -4.91
C SER A 3 -12.78 11.41 -3.59
N LEU A 4 -12.22 10.52 -2.77
CA LEU A 4 -11.55 10.88 -1.52
C LEU A 4 -10.30 11.71 -1.80
N ILE A 5 -9.51 11.35 -2.82
CA ILE A 5 -8.30 12.11 -3.21
C ILE A 5 -8.69 13.52 -3.63
N GLU A 6 -9.74 13.68 -4.43
CA GLU A 6 -10.24 14.99 -4.84
C GLU A 6 -10.72 15.84 -3.66
N GLN A 7 -11.39 15.24 -2.68
CA GLN A 7 -11.79 15.91 -1.45
C GLN A 7 -10.56 16.38 -0.64
N LEU A 8 -9.55 15.52 -0.50
CA LEU A 8 -8.34 15.85 0.26
C LEU A 8 -7.48 16.93 -0.42
N LEU A 9 -7.46 16.97 -1.76
CA LEU A 9 -6.79 18.04 -2.52
C LEU A 9 -7.44 19.41 -2.29
N GLN A 10 -8.74 19.44 -1.96
CA GLN A 10 -9.48 20.67 -1.63
C GLN A 10 -9.39 21.04 -0.14
N ASP A 11 -8.86 20.18 0.71
CA ASP A 11 -8.74 20.47 2.14
C ASP A 11 -7.77 21.66 2.36
N PRO A 12 -8.17 22.70 3.11
CA PRO A 12 -7.34 23.90 3.29
C PRO A 12 -6.00 23.65 3.99
N LYS A 13 -5.88 22.61 4.82
CA LYS A 13 -4.64 22.30 5.53
C LYS A 13 -3.71 21.47 4.64
N LEU A 14 -4.25 20.48 3.93
CA LEU A 14 -3.47 19.62 3.04
C LEU A 14 -3.03 20.37 1.77
N SER A 15 -3.88 21.22 1.21
CA SER A 15 -3.56 22.06 0.04
C SER A 15 -2.47 23.11 0.29
N GLN A 16 -2.14 23.40 1.54
CA GLN A 16 -1.01 24.27 1.89
C GLN A 16 0.29 23.48 2.12
N ASN A 17 0.21 22.16 2.22
CA ASN A 17 1.36 21.30 2.43
C ASN A 17 1.82 20.70 1.10
N LYS A 18 2.96 21.18 0.59
CA LYS A 18 3.55 20.72 -0.67
C LYS A 18 3.75 19.19 -0.73
N LEU A 19 4.20 18.56 0.36
CA LEU A 19 4.41 17.11 0.41
C LEU A 19 3.08 16.35 0.33
N ALA A 20 2.04 16.86 0.99
CA ALA A 20 0.72 16.25 0.93
C ALA A 20 0.13 16.36 -0.48
N GLN A 21 0.29 17.50 -1.16
CA GLN A 21 -0.16 17.69 -2.54
C GLN A 21 0.56 16.76 -3.51
N GLU A 22 1.89 16.67 -3.42
CA GLU A 22 2.69 15.76 -4.24
C GLU A 22 2.24 14.30 -4.04
N GLY A 23 2.10 13.86 -2.78
CA GLY A 23 1.62 12.51 -2.47
C GLY A 23 0.21 12.23 -2.99
N LEU A 24 -0.73 13.16 -2.84
CA LEU A 24 -2.10 12.99 -3.33
C LEU A 24 -2.17 12.92 -4.87
N GLU A 25 -1.37 13.72 -5.58
CA GLU A 25 -1.29 13.66 -7.04
C GLU A 25 -0.62 12.36 -7.53
N GLU A 26 0.40 11.87 -6.83
CA GLU A 26 1.01 10.55 -7.11
C GLU A 26 -0.01 9.42 -6.94
N VAL A 27 -0.79 9.43 -5.86
CA VAL A 27 -1.85 8.43 -5.63
C VAL A 27 -2.95 8.56 -6.69
N LYS A 28 -3.35 9.79 -7.08
CA LYS A 28 -4.30 10.01 -8.18
C LYS A 28 -3.78 9.40 -9.49
N GLN A 29 -2.50 9.57 -9.78
CA GLN A 29 -1.87 8.99 -10.97
C GLN A 29 -1.82 7.47 -10.88
N LEU A 30 -1.54 6.90 -9.70
CA LEU A 30 -1.60 5.47 -9.46
C LEU A 30 -2.99 4.90 -9.76
N PHE A 31 -4.06 5.53 -9.29
CA PHE A 31 -5.43 5.09 -9.58
C PHE A 31 -5.73 5.03 -11.08
N LYS A 32 -5.25 6.00 -11.87
CA LYS A 32 -5.40 5.95 -13.34
C LYS A 32 -4.73 4.70 -13.94
N TYR A 33 -3.56 4.31 -13.43
CA TYR A 33 -2.88 3.10 -13.90
C TYR A 33 -3.59 1.82 -13.42
N LEU A 34 -4.12 1.83 -12.20
CA LEU A 34 -4.91 0.72 -11.67
C LEU A 34 -6.20 0.49 -12.47
N ASP A 35 -6.85 1.58 -12.91
CA ASP A 35 -8.01 1.51 -13.82
C ASP A 35 -7.64 0.88 -15.16
N LEU A 36 -6.49 1.27 -15.75
CA LEU A 36 -5.99 0.66 -16.99
C LEU A 36 -5.64 -0.81 -16.83
N PHE A 37 -5.23 -1.23 -15.63
CA PHE A 37 -4.97 -2.64 -15.29
C PHE A 37 -6.23 -3.42 -14.89
N GLY A 38 -7.38 -2.75 -14.74
CA GLY A 38 -8.65 -3.39 -14.38
C GLY A 38 -8.68 -3.94 -12.94
N ILE A 39 -7.89 -3.36 -12.03
CA ILE A 39 -7.76 -3.82 -10.63
C ILE A 39 -8.10 -2.75 -9.60
N SER A 40 -8.61 -1.59 -10.02
CA SER A 40 -8.92 -0.49 -9.09
C SER A 40 -9.99 -0.82 -8.06
N ASP A 41 -10.93 -1.72 -8.38
CA ASP A 41 -11.95 -2.22 -7.45
C ASP A 41 -11.36 -3.02 -6.27
N GLN A 42 -10.15 -3.55 -6.43
CA GLN A 42 -9.43 -4.30 -5.39
C GLN A 42 -8.60 -3.39 -4.48
N ILE A 43 -8.57 -2.07 -4.73
CA ILE A 43 -7.69 -1.13 -4.05
C ILE A 43 -8.51 -0.12 -3.24
N SER A 44 -8.29 -0.14 -1.92
CA SER A 44 -8.78 0.89 -1.00
C SER A 44 -7.67 1.91 -0.73
N PHE A 45 -7.99 3.20 -0.81
CA PHE A 45 -7.11 4.26 -0.35
C PHE A 45 -7.42 4.56 1.12
N ASP A 46 -6.53 4.13 2.02
CA ASP A 46 -6.71 4.21 3.46
C ASP A 46 -5.61 5.05 4.12
N LEU A 47 -6.00 6.17 4.73
CA LEU A 47 -5.08 7.09 5.42
C LEU A 47 -4.57 6.54 6.77
N SER A 48 -5.18 5.48 7.30
CA SER A 48 -4.73 4.83 8.54
C SER A 48 -3.51 3.94 8.33
N LEU A 49 -3.18 3.59 7.08
CA LEU A 49 -2.01 2.78 6.75
C LEU A 49 -0.72 3.60 6.90
N ALA A 50 -0.12 3.55 8.09
CA ALA A 50 1.18 4.14 8.40
C ALA A 50 2.15 3.06 8.89
N ARG A 51 3.02 2.59 8.00
CA ARG A 51 4.00 1.52 8.29
C ARG A 51 5.33 1.80 7.61
N GLY A 52 6.43 1.27 8.18
CA GLY A 52 7.76 1.36 7.56
C GLY A 52 8.24 2.79 7.32
N LEU A 53 7.86 3.73 8.17
CA LEU A 53 8.16 5.16 8.03
C LEU A 53 9.66 5.48 8.08
N ASP A 54 10.47 4.53 8.56
CA ASP A 54 11.93 4.67 8.62
C ASP A 54 12.59 4.57 7.23
N TYR A 55 11.92 3.98 6.24
CA TYR A 55 12.52 3.76 4.92
C TYR A 55 11.60 3.98 3.71
N TYR A 56 10.27 3.94 3.86
CA TYR A 56 9.36 4.29 2.76
C TYR A 56 9.35 5.81 2.52
N THR A 57 9.43 6.18 1.25
CA THR A 57 9.53 7.57 0.78
C THR A 57 8.42 7.95 -0.20
N GLY A 58 7.42 7.09 -0.39
CA GLY A 58 6.32 7.28 -1.33
C GLY A 58 5.15 6.35 -0.99
N VAL A 59 4.52 5.77 -2.01
CA VAL A 59 3.38 4.85 -1.81
C VAL A 59 3.73 3.70 -0.85
N ILE A 60 2.76 3.35 -0.01
CA ILE A 60 2.78 2.17 0.88
C ILE A 60 1.50 1.41 0.59
N TYR A 61 1.58 0.09 0.52
CA TYR A 61 0.42 -0.76 0.27
C TYR A 61 0.50 -2.04 1.10
N GLU A 62 -0.67 -2.55 1.45
CA GLU A 62 -0.86 -3.78 2.21
C GLU A 62 -2.02 -4.57 1.60
N ALA A 63 -1.79 -5.84 1.33
CA ALA A 63 -2.83 -6.76 0.86
C ALA A 63 -3.39 -7.52 2.06
N ILE A 64 -4.69 -7.41 2.27
CA ILE A 64 -5.42 -8.00 3.39
C ILE A 64 -6.38 -9.05 2.81
N LEU A 65 -6.37 -10.25 3.40
CA LEU A 65 -7.41 -11.23 3.12
C LEU A 65 -8.71 -10.82 3.82
N LEU A 66 -9.78 -10.77 3.04
CA LEU A 66 -11.13 -10.48 3.52
C LEU A 66 -11.83 -11.80 3.88
N GLN A 67 -12.66 -11.78 4.91
CA GLN A 67 -13.46 -12.93 5.32
C GLN A 67 -14.66 -13.08 4.38
N GLU A 68 -14.95 -14.30 3.93
CA GLU A 68 -16.20 -14.57 3.21
C GLU A 68 -17.37 -14.74 4.20
N PRO A 69 -18.57 -14.20 3.91
CA PRO A 69 -19.72 -14.29 4.81
C PRO A 69 -20.18 -15.71 5.17
N ASN A 70 -19.80 -16.71 4.39
CA ASN A 70 -20.21 -18.12 4.55
C ASN A 70 -19.10 -19.03 5.10
N ASP A 71 -17.91 -18.50 5.39
CA ASP A 71 -16.82 -19.27 5.99
C ASP A 71 -17.06 -19.36 7.51
N HIS A 72 -17.52 -20.52 7.99
CA HIS A 72 -17.65 -20.85 9.43
C HIS A 72 -16.29 -21.03 10.14
N MET A 73 -15.22 -20.50 9.56
CA MET A 73 -13.88 -20.56 10.15
C MET A 73 -13.80 -19.60 11.34
N GLU A 74 -13.27 -20.11 12.47
CA GLU A 74 -12.97 -19.29 13.64
C GLU A 74 -12.19 -18.02 13.23
N GLU A 75 -12.59 -16.87 13.78
CA GLU A 75 -12.13 -15.50 13.42
C GLU A 75 -10.60 -15.28 13.44
N SER A 76 -9.83 -16.24 13.92
CA SER A 76 -8.43 -16.06 14.30
C SER A 76 -7.41 -16.17 13.16
N VAL A 77 -7.72 -16.84 12.03
CA VAL A 77 -6.71 -17.12 10.99
C VAL A 77 -7.02 -16.52 9.62
N GLY A 78 -8.30 -16.37 9.26
CA GLY A 78 -8.72 -15.99 7.89
C GLY A 78 -8.52 -14.53 7.49
N VAL A 79 -8.40 -13.61 8.46
CA VAL A 79 -8.33 -12.15 8.21
C VAL A 79 -6.96 -11.59 8.58
N GLY A 80 -6.33 -10.90 7.64
CA GLY A 80 -5.13 -10.12 7.93
C GLY A 80 -4.17 -9.99 6.76
N SER A 81 -3.07 -9.30 7.02
CA SER A 81 -2.02 -8.99 6.06
C SER A 81 -1.36 -10.24 5.49
N VAL A 82 -1.33 -10.35 4.16
CA VAL A 82 -0.64 -11.42 3.41
C VAL A 82 0.45 -10.90 2.48
N ALA A 83 0.45 -9.61 2.16
CA ALA A 83 1.54 -8.98 1.43
C ALA A 83 1.64 -7.50 1.83
N GLY A 84 2.82 -6.94 1.68
CA GLY A 84 3.07 -5.52 1.93
C GLY A 84 4.20 -5.00 1.07
N GLY A 85 4.23 -3.70 0.85
CA GLY A 85 5.27 -3.09 0.05
C GLY A 85 5.12 -1.59 -0.05
N GLY A 86 5.98 -1.01 -0.88
CA GLY A 86 6.01 0.43 -1.08
C GLY A 86 7.26 0.92 -1.78
N ARG A 87 7.38 2.24 -1.88
CA ARG A 87 8.49 2.95 -2.54
C ARG A 87 9.52 3.43 -1.53
N TYR A 88 10.81 3.15 -1.75
CA TYR A 88 11.90 3.39 -0.79
C TYR A 88 13.18 3.88 -1.48
N ASP A 89 13.20 5.15 -1.89
CA ASP A 89 14.28 5.70 -2.72
C ASP A 89 15.61 5.91 -1.99
N GLY A 90 15.58 6.00 -0.66
CA GLY A 90 16.75 6.30 0.16
C GLY A 90 17.59 5.07 0.51
N LEU A 91 16.98 3.87 0.49
CA LEU A 91 17.56 2.68 1.14
C LEU A 91 18.87 2.22 0.49
N VAL A 92 18.90 2.13 -0.83
CA VAL A 92 20.12 1.74 -1.57
C VAL A 92 21.25 2.76 -1.36
N GLY A 93 20.91 4.04 -1.27
CA GLY A 93 21.87 5.13 -1.07
C GLY A 93 22.60 5.06 0.27
N MET A 94 22.05 4.38 1.28
CA MET A 94 22.73 4.16 2.57
C MET A 94 23.93 3.22 2.45
N PHE A 95 23.97 2.39 1.40
CA PHE A 95 25.02 1.40 1.17
C PHE A 95 25.95 1.77 0.00
N ASP A 96 25.57 2.73 -0.85
CA ASP A 96 26.44 3.26 -1.91
C ASP A 96 27.52 4.18 -1.28
N PRO A 97 28.83 3.91 -1.49
CA PRO A 97 29.90 4.73 -0.89
C PRO A 97 29.89 6.21 -1.28
N LYS A 98 29.18 6.57 -2.37
CA LYS A 98 29.04 7.95 -2.85
C LYS A 98 27.65 8.53 -2.52
N GLY A 99 26.83 7.82 -1.76
CA GLY A 99 25.48 8.23 -1.38
C GLY A 99 24.52 8.37 -2.55
N ARG A 100 24.77 7.68 -3.68
CA ARG A 100 23.90 7.77 -4.85
C ARG A 100 22.54 7.15 -4.55
N LYS A 101 21.48 7.94 -4.70
CA LYS A 101 20.11 7.47 -4.59
C LYS A 101 19.75 6.60 -5.79
N VAL A 102 19.16 5.44 -5.52
CA VAL A 102 18.59 4.55 -6.53
C VAL A 102 17.12 4.34 -6.18
N PRO A 103 16.19 4.97 -6.90
CA PRO A 103 14.76 4.81 -6.66
C PRO A 103 14.34 3.34 -6.71
N CYS A 104 13.56 2.91 -5.73
CA CYS A 104 13.14 1.52 -5.59
C CYS A 104 11.66 1.43 -5.20
N VAL A 105 10.96 0.44 -5.75
CA VAL A 105 9.62 0.04 -5.34
C VAL A 105 9.54 -1.48 -5.38
N GLY A 106 8.87 -2.08 -4.41
CA GLY A 106 8.80 -3.54 -4.32
C GLY A 106 7.71 -4.01 -3.38
N VAL A 107 7.42 -5.31 -3.48
CA VAL A 107 6.40 -6.02 -2.70
C VAL A 107 7.03 -7.26 -2.06
N SER A 108 6.56 -7.60 -0.87
CA SER A 108 6.89 -8.84 -0.15
C SER A 108 5.59 -9.60 0.14
N ILE A 109 5.63 -10.92 -0.07
CA ILE A 109 4.49 -11.81 0.17
C ILE A 109 4.81 -12.67 1.39
N GLY A 110 3.91 -12.68 2.38
CA GLY A 110 4.00 -13.52 3.58
C GLY A 110 3.62 -14.96 3.27
N ILE A 111 4.53 -15.71 2.64
CA ILE A 111 4.28 -17.08 2.17
C ILE A 111 3.83 -18.03 3.28
N GLU A 112 4.36 -17.88 4.51
CA GLU A 112 3.99 -18.70 5.66
C GLU A 112 2.49 -18.59 5.94
N ARG A 113 1.95 -17.36 5.92
CA ARG A 113 0.53 -17.11 6.15
C ARG A 113 -0.33 -17.66 5.02
N VAL A 114 0.13 -17.51 3.77
CA VAL A 114 -0.57 -18.07 2.61
C VAL A 114 -0.67 -19.59 2.73
N PHE A 115 0.41 -20.27 3.11
CA PHE A 115 0.40 -21.72 3.30
C PHE A 115 -0.53 -22.17 4.42
N SER A 116 -0.48 -21.52 5.60
CA SER A 116 -1.37 -21.85 6.71
C SER A 116 -2.85 -21.76 6.33
N ILE A 117 -3.23 -20.77 5.52
CA ILE A 117 -4.60 -20.58 5.05
C ILE A 117 -4.97 -21.65 4.01
N MET A 118 -4.05 -22.01 3.12
CA MET A 118 -4.27 -23.08 2.16
C MET A 118 -4.47 -24.43 2.84
N GLU A 119 -3.66 -24.77 3.84
CA GLU A 119 -3.75 -26.03 4.59
C GLU A 119 -5.06 -26.16 5.37
N GLN A 120 -5.60 -25.06 5.90
CA GLN A 120 -6.89 -25.09 6.62
C GLN A 120 -8.10 -25.24 5.69
N LYS A 121 -7.96 -24.89 4.41
CA LYS A 121 -9.03 -25.02 3.40
C LYS A 121 -8.99 -26.35 2.64
N MET A 122 -7.97 -27.19 2.88
CA MET A 122 -7.86 -28.55 2.33
C MET A 122 -8.57 -29.57 3.23
#